data_AF-A0A821BZ87-F1
#
_entry.id   AF-A0A821BZ87-F1
#
_cell.length_a   1.000
_cell.length_b   1.000
_cell.length_c   1.000
_cell.angle_alpha   90.00
_cell.angle_beta   90.00
_cell.angle_gamma   90.00
#
_symmetry.space_group_name_H-M   'P 1'
#
loop_
_entity.id
_entity.type
_entity.pdbx_description
1 polymer ?
#
loop_
_entity_poly.entity_id
_entity_poly.type
_entity_poly.pdbx_seq_one_letter_code
_entity_poly.pdbx_strand_id
1 'polypeptide(L)'
;MDLQLGCVAVLNRNQDEIDQNISFDTMKQREKQFFIHHKEAFQHLPDEYKGSEQLVQRLATIQQERIRSTFPRVIKDLRKQIAEKKAQLKKIPPSLNTEIECWTFFQSMIDTY
;
A
#
# COMPACT_ATOMS: atom_id res chain seq x y z
N MET A 1 -25.12 7.98 -6.73
CA MET A 1 -23.66 7.76 -6.79
C MET A 1 -23.30 7.13 -5.45
N ASP A 2 -23.18 5.81 -5.38
CA ASP A 2 -22.99 5.11 -4.10
C ASP A 2 -21.50 5.03 -3.76
N LEU A 3 -21.08 5.87 -2.81
CA LEU A 3 -19.71 5.89 -2.31
C LEU A 3 -19.52 4.79 -1.27
N GLN A 4 -18.90 3.67 -1.68
CA GLN A 4 -18.71 2.48 -0.83
C GLN A 4 -17.99 2.75 0.51
N LEU A 5 -17.14 3.79 0.58
CA LEU A 5 -16.38 4.14 1.78
C LEU A 5 -16.95 5.37 2.52
N GLY A 6 -17.97 6.02 1.96
CA GLY A 6 -18.56 7.26 2.46
C GLY A 6 -17.70 8.51 2.24
N CYS A 7 -18.07 9.59 2.94
CA CYS A 7 -17.39 10.89 2.91
C CYS A 7 -17.07 11.37 4.32
N VAL A 8 -15.94 12.04 4.50
CA VAL A 8 -15.58 12.75 5.74
C VAL A 8 -15.42 14.22 5.39
N ALA A 9 -16.11 15.10 6.13
CA ALA A 9 -16.00 16.54 5.95
C ALA A 9 -14.75 17.06 6.68
N VAL A 10 -13.96 17.89 6.01
CA VAL A 10 -12.72 18.47 6.59
C VAL A 10 -12.64 19.96 6.29
N LEU A 11 -11.97 20.70 7.17
CA LEU A 11 -11.60 22.09 6.96
C LEU A 11 -10.10 22.17 6.69
N ASN A 12 -9.73 22.65 5.50
CA ASN A 12 -8.35 22.83 5.10
C ASN A 12 -7.90 24.28 5.26
N ARG A 13 -6.59 24.49 5.12
CA ARG A 13 -6.03 25.83 4.98
C ARG A 13 -6.47 26.47 3.67
N ASN A 14 -6.85 27.73 3.71
CA ASN A 14 -6.96 28.56 2.51
C ASN A 14 -5.58 29.14 2.11
N GLN A 15 -5.54 29.89 1.00
CA GLN A 15 -4.27 30.43 0.49
C GLN A 15 -3.59 31.38 1.48
N ASP A 16 -4.35 32.31 2.08
CA ASP A 16 -3.79 33.27 3.04
C ASP A 16 -3.17 32.59 4.27
N GLU A 17 -3.79 31.51 4.74
CA GLU A 17 -3.32 30.74 5.90
C GLU A 17 -2.06 29.92 5.58
N ILE A 18 -1.88 29.54 4.31
CA ILE A 18 -0.65 28.93 3.80
C ILE A 18 0.45 29.99 3.76
N ASP A 19 0.15 31.17 3.23
CA ASP A 19 1.11 32.28 3.11
C ASP A 19 1.57 32.78 4.49
N GLN A 20 0.69 32.75 5.50
CA GLN A 20 0.99 33.05 6.90
C GLN A 20 1.65 31.88 7.66
N ASN A 21 1.84 30.74 7.00
CA ASN A 21 2.43 29.53 7.56
C ASN A 21 1.75 29.06 8.86
N ILE A 22 0.41 29.07 8.89
CA ILE A 22 -0.34 28.60 10.06
C ILE A 22 -0.03 27.12 10.29
N SER A 23 0.32 26.80 11.54
CA SER A 23 0.67 25.44 11.95
C SER A 23 -0.53 24.49 11.85
N PHE A 24 -0.22 23.22 11.64
CA PHE A 24 -1.25 22.18 11.58
C PHE A 24 -2.03 22.02 12.89
N ASP A 25 -1.39 22.22 14.04
CA ASP A 25 -2.06 22.10 15.35
C ASP A 25 -3.08 23.22 15.55
N THR A 26 -2.72 24.46 15.18
CA THR A 26 -3.66 25.58 15.16
C THR A 26 -4.84 25.30 14.22
N MET A 27 -4.58 24.73 13.04
CA MET A 27 -5.64 24.37 12.10
C MET A 27 -6.55 23.27 12.62
N LYS A 28 -6.02 22.25 13.32
CA LYS A 28 -6.85 21.22 13.95
C LYS A 28 -7.78 21.81 15.01
N GLN A 29 -7.29 22.74 15.83
CA GLN A 29 -8.13 23.42 16.82
C GLN A 29 -9.23 24.23 16.15
N ARG A 30 -8.87 24.99 15.10
CA ARG A 30 -9.83 25.78 14.33
C ARG A 30 -10.88 24.91 13.63
N GLU A 31 -10.50 23.78 13.07
CA GLU A 31 -11.41 22.80 12.47
C GLU A 31 -12.44 22.31 13.49
N LYS A 32 -11.99 21.96 14.70
CA LYS A 32 -12.88 21.57 15.81
C LYS A 32 -13.87 22.70 16.13
N GLN A 33 -13.39 23.93 16.26
CA GLN A 33 -14.26 25.09 16.53
C GLN A 33 -15.22 25.38 15.38
N PHE A 34 -14.80 25.21 14.13
CA PHE A 34 -15.64 25.43 12.96
C PHE A 34 -16.87 24.52 12.95
N PHE A 35 -16.69 23.23 13.21
CA PHE A 35 -17.81 22.27 13.26
C PHE A 35 -18.72 22.48 14.48
N ILE A 36 -18.18 23.01 15.60
CA ILE A 36 -18.98 23.41 16.76
C ILE A 36 -19.81 24.65 16.46
N HIS A 37 -19.20 25.67 15.86
CA HIS A 37 -19.86 26.96 15.58
C HIS A 37 -20.95 26.82 14.51
N HIS A 38 -20.71 26.01 13.47
CA HIS A 38 -21.64 25.81 12.36
C HIS A 38 -22.52 24.57 12.57
N LYS A 39 -22.93 24.29 13.82
CA LYS A 39 -23.65 23.07 14.18
C LYS A 39 -24.89 22.82 13.32
N GLU A 40 -25.66 23.86 12.98
CA GLU A 40 -26.89 23.74 12.19
C GLU A 40 -26.64 23.12 10.80
N ALA A 41 -25.54 23.49 10.13
CA ALA A 41 -25.18 22.94 8.82
C ALA A 41 -24.68 21.48 8.90
N PHE A 42 -24.17 21.07 10.07
CA PHE A 42 -23.55 19.76 10.26
C PHE A 42 -24.32 18.87 11.26
N GLN A 43 -25.55 19.23 11.63
CA GLN A 43 -26.30 18.54 12.68
C GLN A 43 -26.66 17.09 12.31
N HIS A 44 -26.87 16.83 11.02
CA HIS A 44 -27.21 15.50 10.50
C HIS A 44 -25.97 14.66 10.18
N LEU A 45 -24.78 15.25 10.23
CA LEU A 45 -23.53 14.54 10.02
C LEU A 45 -23.07 13.99 11.38
N PRO A 46 -22.85 12.67 11.54
CA PRO A 46 -22.29 12.13 12.77
C PRO A 46 -20.86 12.62 12.99
N ASP A 47 -20.41 12.68 14.25
CA ASP A 47 -19.10 13.23 14.59
C ASP A 47 -17.93 12.40 14.05
N GLU A 48 -18.11 11.09 13.84
CA GLU A 48 -17.15 10.19 13.17
C GLU A 48 -16.91 10.52 11.68
N TYR A 49 -17.70 11.41 11.09
CA TYR A 49 -17.52 11.91 9.72
C TYR A 49 -17.07 13.38 9.66
N LYS A 50 -16.63 13.94 10.79
CA LYS A 50 -16.18 15.34 10.88
C LYS A 50 -14.72 15.42 11.28
N GLY A 51 -13.99 16.21 10.50
CA GLY A 51 -12.64 16.61 10.80
C GLY A 51 -11.56 15.67 10.29
N SER A 52 -10.37 16.24 10.14
CA SER A 52 -9.17 15.57 9.67
C SER A 52 -8.72 14.42 10.56
N GLU A 53 -8.95 14.51 11.87
CA GLU A 53 -8.62 13.44 12.84
C GLU A 53 -9.40 12.15 12.54
N GLN A 54 -10.70 12.27 12.28
CA GLN A 54 -11.55 11.14 11.91
C GLN A 54 -11.19 10.59 10.54
N LEU A 55 -10.86 11.47 9.58
CA LEU A 55 -10.36 11.06 8.27
C LEU A 55 -9.10 10.19 8.40
N VAL A 56 -8.13 10.61 9.21
CA VAL A 56 -6.89 9.86 9.43
C VAL A 56 -7.18 8.49 10.03
N GLN A 57 -8.02 8.40 11.07
CA GLN A 57 -8.38 7.13 11.69
C GLN A 57 -9.05 6.19 10.68
N ARG A 58 -10.00 6.69 9.90
CA ARG A 58 -10.73 5.90 8.90
C ARG A 58 -9.81 5.41 7.79
N LEU A 59 -8.90 6.26 7.30
CA LEU A 59 -7.90 5.85 6.30
C LEU A 59 -6.97 4.77 6.85
N ALA A 60 -6.54 4.89 8.11
CA ALA A 60 -5.70 3.88 8.76
C ALA A 60 -6.41 2.53 8.87
N THR A 61 -7.67 2.51 9.28
CA THR A 61 -8.49 1.29 9.35
C THR A 61 -8.66 0.64 7.97
N ILE A 62 -9.07 1.42 6.96
CA ILE A 62 -9.24 0.93 5.58
C ILE A 62 -7.92 0.35 5.06
N GLN A 63 -6.81 1.03 5.31
CA GLN A 63 -5.49 0.57 4.88
C GLN A 63 -5.12 -0.74 5.58
N GLN A 64 -5.34 -0.85 6.88
CA GLN A 64 -5.06 -2.05 7.66
C GLN A 64 -5.89 -3.24 7.16
N GLU A 65 -7.18 -3.05 6.89
CA GLU A 65 -8.05 -4.09 6.34
C GLU A 65 -7.58 -4.55 4.96
N ARG A 66 -7.24 -3.61 4.07
CA ARG A 66 -6.70 -3.93 2.74
C ARG A 66 -5.37 -4.68 2.81
N ILE A 67 -4.49 -4.30 3.72
CA ILE A 67 -3.23 -5.03 3.95
C ILE A 67 -3.56 -6.46 4.39
N ARG A 68 -4.43 -6.63 5.39
CA ARG A 68 -4.84 -7.95 5.90
C ARG A 68 -5.47 -8.82 4.82
N SER A 69 -6.31 -8.26 3.95
CA SER A 69 -6.96 -9.02 2.87
C SER A 69 -6.00 -9.37 1.73
N THR A 70 -5.03 -8.50 1.44
CA THR A 70 -4.14 -8.64 0.28
C THR A 70 -2.89 -9.46 0.60
N PHE A 71 -2.42 -9.41 1.84
CA PHE A 71 -1.17 -10.05 2.25
C PHE A 71 -1.12 -11.57 2.01
N PRO A 72 -2.17 -12.37 2.32
CA PRO A 72 -2.14 -13.82 2.06
C PRO A 72 -1.97 -14.15 0.57
N ARG A 73 -2.63 -13.37 -0.30
CA ARG A 73 -2.51 -13.52 -1.75
C ARG A 73 -1.07 -13.22 -2.20
N VAL A 74 -0.49 -12.11 -1.73
CA VAL A 74 0.90 -11.75 -2.06
C VAL A 74 1.87 -12.87 -1.64
N ILE A 75 1.72 -13.43 -0.44
CA ILE A 75 2.55 -14.55 0.02
C ILE A 75 2.38 -15.79 -0.87
N LYS A 76 1.16 -16.12 -1.26
CA LYS A 76 0.88 -17.24 -2.16
C LYS A 76 1.55 -17.03 -3.52
N ASP A 77 1.42 -15.84 -4.08
CA ASP A 77 1.98 -15.49 -5.39
C ASP A 77 3.52 -15.51 -5.35
N LEU A 78 4.13 -15.02 -4.27
CA LEU A 78 5.58 -15.10 -4.07
C LEU A 78 6.07 -16.55 -3.97
N ARG A 79 5.39 -17.40 -3.19
CA ARG A 79 5.75 -18.83 -3.08
C ARG A 79 5.66 -19.55 -4.41
N LYS A 80 4.63 -19.26 -5.20
CA LYS A 80 4.46 -19.78 -6.55
C LYS A 80 5.63 -19.37 -7.44
N GLN A 81 5.97 -18.08 -7.46
CA GLN A 81 7.10 -17.58 -8.25
C GLN A 81 8.43 -18.22 -7.83
N ILE A 82 8.68 -18.39 -6.53
CA ILE A 82 9.89 -19.08 -6.04
C ILE A 82 9.95 -20.52 -6.54
N ALA A 83 8.83 -21.26 -6.47
CA ALA A 83 8.78 -22.64 -6.95
C ALA A 83 9.04 -22.73 -8.46
N GLU A 84 8.41 -21.86 -9.24
CA GLU A 84 8.60 -21.78 -10.70
C GLU A 84 10.06 -21.44 -11.05
N LYS A 85 10.66 -20.46 -10.37
CA LYS A 85 12.06 -20.09 -10.60
C LYS A 85 13.03 -21.19 -10.20
N LYS A 86 12.78 -21.91 -9.11
CA LYS A 86 13.57 -23.10 -8.74
C LYS A 86 13.45 -24.22 -9.77
N ALA A 87 12.26 -24.44 -10.31
CA ALA A 87 12.05 -25.42 -11.38
C ALA A 87 12.77 -25.02 -12.68
N GLN A 88 12.77 -23.73 -13.03
CA GLN A 88 13.53 -23.19 -14.15
C GLN A 88 15.04 -23.34 -13.92
N LEU A 89 15.55 -23.02 -12.74
CA LEU A 89 16.97 -23.13 -12.40
C LEU A 89 17.49 -24.57 -12.54
N LYS A 90 16.71 -25.58 -12.16
CA LYS A 90 17.07 -26.99 -12.33
C LYS A 90 17.23 -27.42 -13.79
N LYS A 91 16.62 -26.71 -14.73
CA LYS A 91 16.75 -26.98 -16.17
C LYS A 91 17.96 -26.29 -16.78
N ILE A 92 18.55 -25.32 -16.09
CA ILE A 92 19.73 -24.62 -16.56
C ILE A 92 20.94 -25.52 -16.22
N PRO A 93 21.76 -25.89 -17.22
CA PRO A 93 22.97 -26.65 -16.96
C PRO A 93 23.92 -25.85 -16.05
N PRO A 94 24.76 -26.53 -15.26
CA PRO A 94 25.76 -25.85 -14.44
C PRO A 94 26.64 -24.96 -15.31
N SER A 95 27.10 -23.84 -14.76
CA SER A 95 28.06 -22.98 -15.43
C SER A 95 29.37 -23.75 -15.59
N LEU A 96 29.76 -24.02 -16.83
CA LEU A 96 31.05 -24.61 -17.17
C LEU A 96 32.03 -23.45 -17.29
N ASN A 97 32.86 -23.26 -16.26
CA ASN A 97 33.73 -22.08 -16.15
C ASN A 97 35.17 -22.41 -16.55
N THR A 98 35.46 -23.68 -16.79
CA THR A 98 36.77 -24.15 -17.23
C THR A 98 36.65 -25.02 -18.48
N GLU A 99 37.70 -25.02 -19.30
CA GLU A 99 37.77 -25.79 -20.54
C GLU A 99 37.68 -27.31 -20.28
N ILE A 100 38.22 -27.76 -19.14
CA ILE A 100 38.15 -29.16 -18.68
C ILE A 100 36.71 -29.56 -18.36
N GLU A 101 35.95 -28.71 -17.66
CA GLU A 101 34.53 -28.96 -17.37
C GLU A 101 33.69 -29.02 -18.64
N CYS A 102 33.95 -28.13 -19.61
CA CYS A 102 33.32 -28.14 -20.93
C CYS A 102 33.54 -29.45 -21.67
N TRP A 103 34.80 -29.91 -21.75
CA TRP A 103 35.16 -31.14 -22.44
C TRP A 103 34.50 -32.39 -21.80
N THR A 104 34.51 -32.45 -20.46
CA THR A 104 33.91 -33.57 -19.71
C THR A 104 32.38 -33.63 -19.89
N PHE A 105 31.71 -32.48 -19.91
CA PHE A 105 30.26 -32.40 -20.15
C PHE A 105 29.88 -32.73 -21.61
N PHE A 106 30.72 -32.36 -22.57
CA PHE A 106 30.51 -32.73 -23.98
C PHE A 106 30.63 -34.24 -24.21
N GLN A 107 31.63 -34.89 -23.60
CA GLN A 107 31.79 -36.34 -23.67
C GLN A 107 30.59 -37.08 -23.04
N SER A 108 30.10 -36.64 -21.88
CA SER A 108 28.94 -37.28 -21.24
C SER A 108 27.64 -37.15 -22.08
N MET A 109 27.48 -36.09 -22.87
CA MET A 109 26.36 -35.97 -23.81
C MET A 109 26.45 -36.95 -24.98
N ILE A 110 27.66 -37.23 -25.48
CA ILE A 110 27.88 -38.19 -26.57
C ILE A 110 27.60 -39.62 -26.08
N ASP A 111 28.03 -39.98 -24.87
CA ASP A 111 27.87 -41.33 -24.31
C ASP A 111 26.40 -41.68 -23.95
N THR A 112 25.51 -40.69 -23.91
CA THR A 112 24.09 -40.87 -23.60
C THR A 112 23.23 -41.15 -24.86
N TYR A 113 23.81 -41.08 -26.06
CA TYR A 113 23.18 -41.37 -27.36
C TYR A 113 23.68 -42.70 -27.95
#